data_AF-A0A7W9PAV0-F1
#
_entry.id   AF-A0A7W9PAV0-F1
#
_cell.length_a   1.000
_cell.length_b   1.000
_cell.length_c   1.000
_cell.angle_alpha   90.00
_cell.angle_beta   90.00
_cell.angle_gamma   90.00
#
_symmetry.space_group_name_H-M   'P 1'
#
loop_
_entity.id
_entity.type
_entity.pdbx_description
1 polymer ?
#
loop_
_entity_poly.entity_id
_entity_poly.type
_entity_poly.pdbx_seq_one_letter_code
_entity_poly.pdbx_strand_id
1 'polypeptide(L)'
;MRLTRTGVYAAGHGVRFPVRDLAAGEHAVTHATATQFVRAAPGESWVRVRGELTRRGRTLAFVTATATLDDSPSTVIATSRITKSIIAGTGGLSG
;
A
#
# COMPACT_ATOMS: atom_id res chain seq x y z
N MET A 1 -11.64 -8.59 -10.14
CA MET A 1 -10.19 -8.66 -10.42
C MET A 1 -9.43 -8.30 -9.16
N ARG A 2 -8.63 -9.22 -8.61
CA ARG A 2 -7.90 -9.08 -7.33
C ARG A 2 -6.47 -8.66 -7.63
N LEU A 3 -6.02 -7.50 -7.15
CA LEU A 3 -4.75 -6.94 -7.59
C LEU A 3 -3.74 -6.85 -6.44
N THR A 4 -2.63 -7.58 -6.57
CA THR A 4 -1.58 -7.69 -5.54
C THR A 4 -0.30 -6.98 -5.98
N ARG A 5 0.33 -6.24 -5.07
CA ARG A 5 1.73 -5.78 -5.17
C ARG A 5 2.52 -6.35 -4.00
N THR A 6 3.64 -7.00 -4.29
CA THR A 6 4.58 -7.51 -3.30
C THR A 6 5.93 -6.83 -3.48
N GLY A 7 6.57 -6.45 -2.39
CA GLY A 7 7.97 -6.00 -2.39
C GLY A 7 8.67 -6.43 -1.11
N VAL A 8 10.00 -6.51 -1.15
CA VAL A 8 10.85 -6.77 0.01
C VAL A 8 11.54 -5.46 0.37
N TYR A 9 11.47 -5.08 1.65
CA TYR A 9 11.94 -3.81 2.16
C TYR A 9 12.72 -4.05 3.44
N ALA A 10 13.77 -3.26 3.68
CA ALA A 10 14.42 -3.23 4.98
C ALA A 10 13.41 -2.72 6.03
N ALA A 11 13.40 -3.33 7.21
CA ALA A 11 12.57 -2.89 8.32
C ALA A 11 12.77 -1.38 8.59
N GLY A 12 11.67 -0.66 8.83
CA GLY A 12 11.71 0.78 9.08
C GLY A 12 11.55 1.69 7.85
N HIS A 13 11.52 1.14 6.63
CA HIS A 13 11.28 1.95 5.42
C HIS A 13 9.79 2.12 5.09
N GLY A 14 9.43 3.29 4.55
CA GLY A 14 8.07 3.59 4.08
C GLY A 14 7.73 2.85 2.79
N VAL A 15 6.64 2.06 2.81
CA VAL A 15 6.14 1.32 1.64
C VAL A 15 4.94 2.03 1.01
N ARG A 16 4.98 2.20 -0.32
CA ARG A 16 3.86 2.79 -1.09
C ARG A 16 3.07 1.71 -1.82
N PHE A 17 1.74 1.81 -1.78
CA PHE A 17 0.85 0.97 -2.59
C PHE A 17 0.18 1.83 -3.67
N PRO A 18 0.61 1.73 -4.94
CA PRO A 18 -0.07 2.42 -6.03
C PRO A 18 -1.46 1.80 -6.25
N VAL A 19 -2.42 2.65 -6.60
CA VAL A 19 -3.69 2.21 -7.17
C VAL A 19 -3.44 2.02 -8.66
N ARG A 20 -3.72 0.84 -9.22
CA ARG A 20 -3.64 0.63 -10.67
C ARG A 20 -4.90 1.16 -11.36
N ASP A 21 -4.82 1.31 -12.68
CA ASP A 21 -5.93 1.75 -13.53
C ASP A 21 -6.44 3.17 -13.21
N LEU A 22 -5.52 4.04 -12.78
CA LEU A 22 -5.75 5.48 -12.76
C LEU A 22 -5.77 5.99 -14.21
N ALA A 23 -6.77 6.79 -14.54
CA ALA A 23 -6.81 7.46 -15.85
C ALA A 23 -5.63 8.44 -16.01
N ALA A 24 -5.35 8.86 -17.24
CA ALA A 24 -4.37 9.91 -17.50
C ALA A 24 -4.77 11.18 -16.71
N GLY A 25 -3.86 11.63 -15.85
CA GLY A 25 -4.10 12.75 -14.94
C GLY A 25 -4.70 12.35 -13.59
N GLU A 26 -5.21 11.14 -13.36
CA GLU A 26 -5.64 10.76 -12.00
C GLU A 26 -4.45 10.47 -11.08
N HIS A 27 -4.55 10.91 -9.82
CA HIS A 27 -3.61 10.58 -8.76
C HIS A 27 -4.32 9.94 -7.57
N ALA A 28 -3.70 8.93 -6.98
CA ALA A 28 -4.15 8.32 -5.73
C ALA A 28 -3.32 8.81 -4.54
N VAL A 29 -3.93 9.56 -3.63
CA VAL A 29 -3.30 10.11 -2.42
C VAL A 29 -3.81 9.37 -1.19
N THR A 30 -2.90 8.87 -0.35
CA THR A 30 -3.30 8.28 0.93
C THR A 30 -3.78 9.37 1.89
N HIS A 31 -5.02 9.29 2.36
CA HIS A 31 -5.53 10.21 3.39
C HIS A 31 -5.82 9.53 4.73
N ALA A 32 -5.94 8.20 4.75
CA ALA A 32 -6.09 7.45 5.99
C ALA A 32 -5.35 6.12 5.92
N THR A 33 -4.65 5.81 7.01
CA THR A 33 -3.97 4.54 7.22
C THR A 33 -4.24 4.10 8.66
N ALA A 34 -4.79 2.89 8.81
CA ALA A 34 -4.89 2.22 10.10
C ALA A 34 -3.98 0.99 10.06
N THR A 35 -2.97 0.95 10.91
CA THR A 35 -1.99 -0.13 10.97
C THR A 35 -1.96 -0.74 12.37
N GLN A 36 -1.96 -2.07 12.42
CA GLN A 36 -1.74 -2.84 13.64
C GLN A 36 -0.38 -3.52 13.55
N PHE A 37 0.48 -3.23 14.51
CA PHE A 37 1.73 -3.95 14.72
C PHE A 37 1.44 -5.13 15.62
N VAL A 38 1.60 -6.34 15.10
CA VAL A 38 1.29 -7.60 15.77
C VAL A 38 2.52 -8.12 16.51
N ARG A 39 3.72 -7.91 15.94
CA ARG A 39 5.01 -8.34 16.50
C ARG A 39 6.10 -7.34 16.13
N ALA A 40 7.13 -7.27 16.96
CA ALA A 40 8.35 -6.56 16.61
C ALA A 40 9.14 -7.35 15.53
N ALA A 41 9.77 -6.63 14.62
CA ALA A 41 10.76 -7.17 13.71
C ALA A 41 12.17 -6.91 14.30
N PRO A 42 13.10 -7.88 14.22
CA PRO A 42 14.50 -7.61 14.53
C PRO A 42 15.04 -6.45 13.69
N GLY A 43 15.98 -5.69 14.25
CA GLY A 43 16.69 -4.64 13.50
C GLY A 43 17.33 -5.23 12.24
N GLU A 44 17.37 -4.46 11.16
CA GLU A 44 17.98 -4.82 9.87
C GLU A 44 17.35 -6.04 9.16
N SER A 45 16.27 -6.61 9.70
CA SER A 45 15.56 -7.70 9.03
C SER A 45 14.86 -7.22 7.75
N TRP A 46 14.79 -8.14 6.78
CA TRP A 46 14.00 -7.93 5.58
C TRP A 46 12.55 -8.30 5.82
N VAL A 47 11.66 -7.42 5.36
CA VAL A 47 10.22 -7.58 5.49
C VAL A 47 9.61 -7.66 4.09
N ARG A 48 8.89 -8.74 3.82
CA ARG A 48 8.02 -8.85 2.66
C ARG A 48 6.71 -8.15 2.96
N VAL A 49 6.38 -7.12 2.19
CA VAL A 49 5.12 -6.39 2.31
C VAL A 49 4.28 -6.66 1.07
N ARG A 50 3.08 -7.19 1.31
CA ARG A 50 2.07 -7.48 0.29
C ARG A 50 0.88 -6.56 0.47
N GLY A 51 0.60 -5.73 -0.52
CA GLY A 51 -0.61 -4.91 -0.59
C GLY A 51 -1.58 -5.44 -1.62
N GLU A 52 -2.87 -5.31 -1.34
CA GLU A 52 -3.96 -5.72 -2.20
C GLU A 52 -5.00 -4.61 -2.31
N LEU A 53 -5.28 -4.16 -3.53
CA LEU A 53 -6.40 -3.28 -3.82
C LEU A 53 -7.69 -4.10 -3.70
N THR A 54 -8.44 -3.87 -2.63
CA THR A 54 -9.68 -4.61 -2.34
C THR A 54 -10.89 -4.00 -3.03
N ARG A 55 -10.90 -2.68 -3.20
CA ARG A 55 -11.95 -1.96 -3.93
C ARG A 55 -11.42 -0.66 -4.51
N ARG A 56 -11.81 -0.35 -5.75
CA ARG A 56 -11.62 0.96 -6.39
C ARG A 56 -12.97 1.51 -6.81
N GLY A 57 -13.31 2.69 -6.31
CA GLY A 57 -14.42 3.51 -6.76
C GLY A 57 -13.93 4.69 -7.59
N ARG A 58 -14.82 5.65 -7.86
CA ARG A 58 -14.48 6.86 -8.63
C ARG A 58 -13.53 7.79 -7.87
N THR A 59 -13.80 8.03 -6.59
CA THR A 59 -13.07 9.00 -5.76
C THR A 59 -12.26 8.35 -4.64
N LEU A 60 -12.44 7.05 -4.41
CA LEU A 60 -11.80 6.32 -3.31
C LEU A 60 -11.24 4.98 -3.77
N ALA A 61 -10.12 4.58 -3.19
CA ALA A 61 -9.55 3.26 -3.31
C ALA A 61 -9.18 2.71 -1.92
N PHE A 62 -9.45 1.43 -1.72
CA PHE A 62 -9.21 0.71 -0.47
C PHE A 62 -8.15 -0.36 -0.70
N VAL A 63 -7.09 -0.31 0.11
CA VAL A 63 -5.97 -1.26 0.05
C VAL A 63 -5.85 -1.94 1.41
N THR A 64 -5.70 -3.25 1.41
CA THR A 64 -5.21 -3.99 2.59
C THR A 64 -3.74 -4.31 2.38
N ALA A 65 -2.95 -4.30 3.44
CA ALA A 65 -1.56 -4.70 3.37
C ALA A 65 -1.17 -5.59 4.54
N THR A 66 -0.26 -6.52 4.29
CA THR A 66 0.34 -7.40 5.29
C THR A 66 1.85 -7.33 5.16
N ALA A 67 2.53 -7.15 6.28
CA ALA A 67 3.97 -7.24 6.40
C ALA A 67 4.34 -8.56 7.08
N THR A 68 5.22 -9.33 6.46
CA THR A 68 5.76 -10.59 6.97
C THR A 68 7.28 -10.52 7.03
N LEU A 69 7.89 -11.05 8.08
CA LEU A 69 9.32 -11.36 8.04
C LEU A 69 9.57 -12.38 6.94
N ASP A 70 10.72 -12.26 6.28
CA ASP A 70 11.17 -13.25 5.29
C ASP A 70 11.89 -14.43 5.98
N ASP A 71 11.25 -14.96 7.01
CA ASP A 71 11.67 -16.13 7.78
C ASP A 71 10.84 -17.38 7.39
N SER A 72 11.26 -18.55 7.86
CA SER A 72 10.53 -19.80 7.67
C SER A 72 10.14 -20.38 9.05
N PRO A 73 8.84 -20.50 9.38
CA PRO A 73 7.68 -20.05 8.61
C PRO A 73 7.54 -18.51 8.60
N SER A 74 6.93 -17.96 7.53
CA SER A 74 6.77 -16.51 7.40
C SER A 74 5.90 -15.94 8.51
N THR A 75 6.46 -15.01 9.29
CA THR A 75 5.79 -14.44 10.46
C THR A 75 5.13 -13.11 10.12
N VAL A 76 3.80 -12.98 10.30
CA VAL A 76 3.11 -11.68 10.18
C VAL A 76 3.50 -10.77 11.35
N ILE A 77 4.00 -9.59 11.00
CA ILE A 77 4.43 -8.56 11.95
C ILE A 77 3.52 -7.33 11.96
N ALA A 78 2.84 -7.04 10.85
CA ALA A 78 1.88 -5.94 10.79
C ALA A 78 0.80 -6.17 9.74
N THR A 79 -0.37 -5.57 9.97
CA THR A 79 -1.45 -5.46 8.98
C THR A 79 -1.94 -4.03 8.88
N SER A 80 -2.39 -3.62 7.69
CA SER A 80 -2.86 -2.26 7.44
C SER A 80 -4.13 -2.25 6.58
N ARG A 81 -5.00 -1.27 6.88
CA ARG A 81 -6.07 -0.80 6.00
C ARG A 81 -5.75 0.62 5.58
N ILE A 82 -5.76 0.86 4.28
CA ILE A 82 -5.32 2.12 3.67
C ILE A 82 -6.43 2.62 2.78
N THR A 83 -6.89 3.84 3.03
CA THR A 83 -7.86 4.55 2.19
C THR A 83 -7.14 5.65 1.42
N LYS A 84 -7.36 5.67 0.11
CA LYS A 84 -6.78 6.64 -0.80
C LYS A 84 -7.89 7.43 -1.48
N SER A 85 -7.75 8.75 -1.55
CA SER A 85 -8.53 9.58 -2.46
C SER A 85 -7.95 9.46 -3.87
N ILE A 86 -8.84 9.32 -4.85
CA ILE A 86 -8.51 9.51 -6.27
C ILE A 86 -8.91 10.94 -6.62
N ILE A 87 -7.92 11.73 -7.03
CA ILE A 87 -8.10 13.12 -7.43
C ILE A 87 -7.71 13.26 -8.91
N ALA A 88 -8.41 14.13 -9.62
CA ALA A 88 -7.91 14.59 -10.91
C ALA A 88 -6.69 15.48 -10.63
N GLY A 89 -5.57 15.09 -11.19
CA GLY A 89 -4.40 15.94 -11.37
C GLY A 89 -4.74 16.98 -12.41
N THR A 90 -4.30 18.21 -12.14
CA THR A 90 -4.31 19.30 -13.09
C THR A 90 -3.37 18.93 -14.24
N GLY A 91 -3.87 18.19 -15.22
CA GLY A 91 -3.32 18.22 -16.58
C GLY A 91 -3.32 19.67 -17.01
N GLY A 92 -2.15 20.19 -17.38
CA GLY A 92 -1.87 21.62 -17.52
C GLY A 92 -2.99 22.41 -18.21
N LEU A 93 -3.31 23.55 -17.63
CA LEU A 93 -3.86 24.69 -18.37
C LEU A 93 -2.78 25.13 -19.37
N SER A 94 -2.63 24.41 -20.48
CA SER A 94 -2.04 24.98 -21.69
C SER A 94 -3.18 25.69 -22.43
N GLY A 95 -3.45 26.92 -21.99
CA GLY A 95 -4.02 27.95 -22.85
C GLY A 95 -2.91 28.65 -23.63
#